data_AF-A0AAI8ZLG6-F1
#
_entry.id   AF-A0AAI8ZLG6-F1
#
_cell.length_a   1.000
_cell.length_b   1.000
_cell.length_c   1.000
_cell.angle_alpha   90.00
_cell.angle_beta   90.00
_cell.angle_gamma   90.00
#
_symmetry.space_group_name_H-M   'P 1'
#
loop_
_entity.id
_entity.type
_entity.pdbx_description
1 polymer ?
#
loop_
_entity_poly.entity_id
_entity_poly.type
_entity_poly.pdbx_seq_one_letter_code
_entity_poly.pdbx_strand_id
1 'polypeptide(L)'
;MKTFLSSLFGKLSRCWYFVRYTDKLPYWQAGNARLFMITLRKDKADDVGLLEHEKFHVKQWWFGFLLLSAIGWPLMYFASEQVLMMVGAVVSGCAPACHALLYYFVRPYRQWSEVKAYRIQLARGGYGDKRFAVLALMHPKYRLNLTDIKAKRLLGV
;
A
#
# COMPACT_ATOMS: atom_id res chain seq x y z
N MET A 1 -7.88 18.28 -25.12
CA MET A 1 -8.38 17.82 -23.79
C MET A 1 -7.83 16.45 -23.37
N LYS A 2 -7.94 15.39 -24.18
CA LYS A 2 -7.45 14.03 -23.82
C LYS A 2 -5.93 13.97 -23.54
N THR A 3 -5.12 14.71 -24.29
CA THR A 3 -3.66 14.79 -24.13
C THR A 3 -3.23 15.54 -22.87
N PHE A 4 -3.91 16.63 -22.53
CA PHE A 4 -3.66 17.36 -21.29
C PHE A 4 -4.03 16.52 -20.06
N LEU A 5 -5.22 15.90 -20.05
CA LEU A 5 -5.63 15.01 -18.97
C LEU A 5 -4.68 13.82 -18.84
N SER A 6 -4.30 13.16 -19.93
CA SER A 6 -3.33 12.06 -19.90
C SER A 6 -1.96 12.49 -19.38
N SER A 7 -1.46 13.67 -19.78
CA SER A 7 -0.21 14.24 -19.28
C SER A 7 -0.29 14.61 -17.80
N LEU A 8 -1.42 15.20 -17.37
CA LEU A 8 -1.69 15.56 -15.99
C LEU A 8 -1.79 14.30 -15.12
N PHE A 9 -2.52 13.27 -15.54
CA PHE A 9 -2.56 11.97 -14.87
C PHE A 9 -1.17 11.32 -14.84
N GLY A 10 -0.38 11.43 -15.90
CA GLY A 10 1.00 10.94 -15.96
C GLY A 10 1.89 11.64 -14.93
N LYS A 11 1.85 12.97 -14.84
CA LYS A 11 2.61 13.77 -13.87
C LYS A 11 2.13 13.53 -12.44
N LEU A 12 0.83 13.63 -12.20
CA LEU A 12 0.24 13.33 -10.89
C LEU A 12 0.59 11.91 -10.47
N SER A 13 0.54 10.91 -11.35
CA SER A 13 0.90 9.54 -11.00
C SER A 13 2.33 9.38 -10.45
N ARG A 14 3.23 10.32 -10.74
CA ARG A 14 4.61 10.37 -10.22
C ARG A 14 4.75 11.24 -8.97
N CYS A 15 3.77 12.08 -8.64
CA CYS A 15 3.81 12.98 -7.49
C CYS A 15 3.43 12.32 -6.15
N TRP A 16 2.97 11.06 -6.16
CA TRP A 16 2.43 10.40 -4.97
C TRP A 16 3.43 9.49 -4.25
N TYR A 17 4.62 9.26 -4.80
CA TYR A 17 5.62 8.42 -4.16
C TYR A 17 7.06 8.81 -4.51
N PHE A 18 7.99 8.49 -3.61
CA PHE A 18 9.44 8.54 -3.87
C PHE A 18 10.03 7.15 -3.82
N VAL A 19 10.81 6.78 -4.83
CA VAL A 19 11.51 5.48 -4.86
C VAL A 19 12.95 5.68 -4.42
N ARG A 20 13.40 4.81 -3.50
CA ARG A 20 14.77 4.70 -3.03
C ARG A 20 15.26 3.27 -3.25
N TYR A 21 16.50 3.12 -3.66
CA TYR A 21 17.14 1.81 -3.79
C TYR A 21 18.16 1.58 -2.68
N THR A 22 18.15 0.40 -2.03
CA THR A 22 19.08 0.08 -0.95
C THR A 22 19.25 -1.42 -0.74
N ASP A 23 20.45 -1.85 -0.33
CA ASP A 23 20.72 -3.26 -0.02
C ASP A 23 20.44 -3.59 1.45
N LYS A 24 20.12 -2.57 2.27
CA LYS A 24 19.92 -2.68 3.72
C LYS A 24 18.52 -3.16 4.13
N LEU A 25 17.74 -3.71 3.20
CA LEU A 25 16.44 -4.31 3.52
C LEU A 25 16.60 -5.67 4.20
N PRO A 26 15.69 -6.08 5.10
CA PRO A 26 15.67 -7.43 5.66
C PRO A 26 15.61 -8.50 4.57
N TYR A 27 16.35 -9.60 4.71
CA TYR A 27 16.54 -10.62 3.65
C TYR A 27 15.25 -11.15 3.01
N TRP A 28 14.15 -11.20 3.76
CA TRP A 28 12.84 -11.67 3.31
C TRP A 28 12.02 -10.63 2.52
N GLN A 29 12.47 -9.38 2.47
CA GLN A 29 11.81 -8.27 1.75
C GLN A 29 12.61 -7.90 0.50
N ALA A 30 11.93 -7.88 -0.64
CA ALA A 30 12.45 -7.31 -1.89
C ALA A 30 12.11 -5.80 -2.02
N GLY A 31 11.01 -5.38 -1.39
CA GLY A 31 10.54 -4.00 -1.33
C GLY A 31 9.83 -3.71 -0.02
N ASN A 32 9.60 -2.41 0.23
CA ASN A 32 8.83 -1.92 1.37
C ASN A 32 8.29 -0.51 1.09
N ALA A 33 6.99 -0.32 1.27
CA ALA A 33 6.34 0.99 1.28
C ALA A 33 6.11 1.52 2.71
N ARG A 34 6.55 2.75 2.96
CA ARG A 34 6.28 3.51 4.20
C ARG A 34 5.79 4.90 3.86
N LEU A 35 4.55 5.21 4.25
CA LEU A 35 3.88 6.45 3.85
C LEU A 35 3.86 6.54 2.30
N PHE A 36 4.46 7.60 1.76
CA PHE A 36 4.66 7.82 0.33
C PHE A 36 6.08 7.42 -0.14
N MET A 37 6.89 6.76 0.67
CA MET A 37 8.23 6.29 0.29
C MET A 37 8.22 4.80 -0.04
N ILE A 38 8.75 4.44 -1.21
CA ILE A 38 8.99 3.08 -1.66
C ILE A 38 10.49 2.81 -1.56
N THR A 39 10.87 1.74 -0.88
CA THR A 39 12.26 1.28 -0.80
C THR A 39 12.35 -0.07 -1.49
N LEU A 40 13.18 -0.19 -2.53
CA LEU A 40 13.45 -1.44 -3.25
C LEU A 40 14.91 -1.87 -3.05
N ARG A 41 15.20 -3.16 -3.21
CA ARG A 41 16.59 -3.61 -3.36
C ARG A 41 17.18 -3.12 -4.68
N LYS A 42 18.50 -2.91 -4.72
CA LYS A 42 19.17 -2.42 -5.95
C LYS A 42 19.07 -3.42 -7.10
N ASP A 43 19.15 -4.72 -6.82
CA ASP A 43 19.02 -5.80 -7.80
C ASP A 43 17.59 -5.97 -8.35
N LYS A 44 16.63 -5.19 -7.83
CA LYS A 44 15.23 -5.16 -8.26
C LYS A 44 14.82 -3.84 -8.89
N ALA A 45 15.78 -3.01 -9.32
CA ALA A 45 15.49 -1.69 -9.88
C ALA A 45 14.56 -1.73 -11.10
N ASP A 46 14.73 -2.74 -11.95
CA ASP A 46 13.97 -2.94 -13.18
C ASP A 46 12.75 -3.87 -13.01
N ASP A 47 12.48 -4.32 -11.78
CA ASP A 47 11.33 -5.17 -11.49
C ASP A 47 10.04 -4.32 -11.45
N VAL A 48 9.44 -4.13 -12.62
CA VAL A 48 8.19 -3.36 -12.80
C VAL A 48 7.06 -3.93 -11.95
N GLY A 49 6.95 -5.26 -11.84
CA GLY A 49 5.91 -5.89 -11.05
C GLY A 49 6.05 -5.59 -9.56
N LEU A 50 7.28 -5.66 -9.04
CA LEU A 50 7.56 -5.32 -7.64
C LEU A 50 7.34 -3.83 -7.37
N LEU A 51 7.72 -2.95 -8.30
CA LEU A 51 7.44 -1.53 -8.15
C LEU A 51 5.92 -1.25 -8.10
N GLU A 52 5.13 -1.92 -8.95
CA GLU A 52 3.67 -1.78 -8.93
C GLU A 52 3.02 -2.38 -7.67
N HIS A 53 3.63 -3.43 -7.07
CA HIS A 53 3.26 -3.94 -5.75
C HIS A 53 3.36 -2.83 -4.69
N GLU A 54 4.54 -2.22 -4.56
CA GLU A 54 4.79 -1.21 -3.53
C GLU A 54 3.97 0.07 -3.76
N LYS A 55 3.76 0.46 -5.02
CA LYS A 55 2.84 1.56 -5.37
C LYS A 55 1.42 1.32 -4.87
N PHE A 56 0.97 0.07 -4.86
CA PHE A 56 -0.37 -0.24 -4.35
C PHE A 56 -0.48 0.05 -2.85
N HIS A 57 0.54 -0.27 -2.05
CA HIS A 57 0.57 0.09 -0.64
C HIS A 57 0.59 1.61 -0.41
N VAL A 58 1.35 2.35 -1.21
CA VAL A 58 1.32 3.83 -1.16
C VAL A 58 -0.07 4.38 -1.50
N LYS A 59 -0.77 3.81 -2.48
CA LYS A 59 -2.16 4.18 -2.81
C LYS A 59 -3.12 3.90 -1.65
N GLN A 60 -2.96 2.77 -0.96
CA GLN A 60 -3.76 2.44 0.22
C GLN A 60 -3.53 3.46 1.35
N TRP A 61 -2.27 3.88 1.55
CA TRP A 61 -1.92 4.91 2.50
C TRP A 61 -2.57 6.25 2.14
N TRP A 62 -2.42 6.73 0.90
CA TRP A 62 -3.05 7.98 0.46
C TRP A 62 -4.56 7.94 0.58
N PHE A 63 -5.20 6.82 0.23
CA PHE A 63 -6.65 6.68 0.36
C PHE A 63 -7.09 6.82 1.82
N GLY A 64 -6.44 6.12 2.76
CA GLY A 64 -6.75 6.24 4.18
C GLY A 64 -6.47 7.63 4.74
N PHE A 65 -5.32 8.20 4.38
CA PHE A 65 -4.92 9.55 4.79
C PHE A 65 -5.92 10.61 4.32
N LEU A 66 -6.19 10.67 3.02
CA LEU A 66 -7.10 11.68 2.44
C LEU A 66 -8.53 11.51 2.95
N LEU A 67 -9.01 10.28 3.09
CA LEU A 67 -10.35 10.01 3.61
C LEU A 67 -10.51 10.53 5.05
N LEU A 68 -9.56 10.20 5.94
CA LEU A 68 -9.62 10.64 7.32
C LEU A 68 -9.35 12.14 7.47
N SER A 69 -8.44 12.72 6.69
CA SER A 69 -8.22 14.17 6.68
C SER A 69 -9.46 14.93 6.18
N ALA A 70 -10.14 14.42 5.15
CA ALA A 70 -11.37 15.03 4.62
C ALA A 70 -12.54 14.99 5.61
N ILE A 71 -12.53 14.08 6.59
CA ILE A 71 -13.52 14.02 7.68
C ILE A 71 -13.04 14.84 8.88
N GLY A 72 -11.79 14.64 9.29
CA GLY A 72 -11.24 15.20 10.52
C GLY A 72 -11.06 16.71 10.46
N TRP A 73 -10.58 17.27 9.35
CA TRP A 73 -10.39 18.71 9.23
C TRP A 73 -11.72 19.48 9.30
N PRO A 74 -12.79 19.11 8.56
CA PRO A 74 -14.06 19.79 8.71
C PRO A 74 -14.64 19.72 10.12
N LEU A 75 -14.55 18.56 10.79
CA LEU A 75 -14.98 18.44 12.18
C LEU A 75 -14.18 19.33 13.13
N MET A 76 -12.87 19.48 12.88
CA MET A 76 -12.00 20.32 13.70
C MET A 76 -12.26 21.82 13.52
N TYR A 77 -12.60 22.27 12.29
CA TYR A 77 -12.69 23.70 11.95
C TYR A 77 -14.11 24.26 11.88
N PHE A 78 -15.12 23.43 11.59
CA PHE A 78 -16.50 23.89 11.36
C PHE A 78 -17.50 23.41 12.43
N ALA A 79 -17.10 22.50 13.33
CA ALA A 79 -17.97 22.13 14.43
C ALA A 79 -18.02 23.24 15.48
N SER A 80 -19.23 23.56 15.95
CA SER A 80 -19.45 24.45 17.10
C SER A 80 -19.21 23.73 18.44
N GLU A 81 -19.41 22.42 18.46
CA GLU A 81 -19.29 21.60 19.67
C GLU A 81 -17.83 21.22 19.94
N GLN A 82 -17.34 21.53 21.14
CA GLN A 82 -15.95 21.25 21.53
C GLN A 82 -15.58 19.78 21.42
N VAL A 83 -16.52 18.87 21.75
CA VAL A 83 -16.31 17.43 21.64
C VAL A 83 -16.06 17.02 20.18
N LEU A 84 -16.82 17.58 19.24
CA LEU A 84 -16.65 17.28 17.81
C LEU A 84 -15.34 17.83 17.26
N MET A 85 -14.90 19.00 17.74
CA MET A 85 -13.58 19.54 17.40
C MET A 85 -12.46 18.62 17.87
N MET A 86 -12.54 18.10 19.10
CA MET A 86 -11.57 17.13 19.64
C MET A 86 -11.57 15.83 18.83
N VAL A 87 -12.74 15.31 18.46
CA VAL A 87 -12.86 14.14 17.57
C VAL A 87 -12.19 14.43 16.22
N GLY A 88 -12.44 15.59 15.63
CA GLY A 88 -11.80 16.00 14.37
C GLY A 88 -10.27 16.06 14.45
N ALA A 89 -9.74 16.59 15.55
CA ALA A 89 -8.30 16.62 15.81
C ALA A 89 -7.69 15.20 15.93
N VAL A 90 -8.35 14.30 16.68
CA VAL A 90 -7.90 12.90 16.81
C VAL A 90 -7.96 12.16 15.47
N VAL A 91 -9.05 12.31 14.72
CA VAL A 91 -9.21 11.68 13.40
C VAL A 91 -8.12 12.16 12.44
N SER A 92 -7.87 13.47 12.39
CA SER A 92 -6.83 14.06 11.54
C SER A 92 -5.43 13.63 11.95
N GLY A 93 -5.13 13.63 13.26
CA GLY A 93 -3.83 13.21 13.79
C GLY A 93 -3.53 11.73 13.54
N CYS A 94 -4.55 10.87 13.55
CA CYS A 94 -4.41 9.45 13.25
C CYS A 94 -4.36 9.13 11.75
N ALA A 95 -4.70 10.08 10.87
CA ALA A 95 -4.79 9.84 9.43
C ALA A 95 -3.50 9.27 8.80
N PRO A 96 -2.28 9.77 9.10
CA PRO A 96 -1.05 9.22 8.54
C PRO A 96 -0.74 7.78 8.99
N ALA A 97 -1.22 7.39 10.17
CA ALA A 97 -1.00 6.07 10.75
C ALA A 97 -2.09 5.05 10.37
N CYS A 98 -3.21 5.50 9.80
CA CYS A 98 -4.40 4.66 9.53
C CYS A 98 -4.06 3.35 8.82
N HIS A 99 -3.34 3.42 7.69
CA HIS A 99 -2.96 2.22 6.95
C HIS A 99 -2.10 1.27 7.81
N ALA A 100 -1.10 1.79 8.54
CA ALA A 100 -0.23 0.98 9.38
C ALA A 100 -1.01 0.31 10.54
N LEU A 101 -1.94 1.04 11.15
CA LEU A 101 -2.80 0.53 12.22
C LEU A 101 -3.74 -0.56 11.69
N LEU A 102 -4.45 -0.30 10.59
CA LEU A 102 -5.31 -1.31 9.95
C LEU A 102 -4.52 -2.54 9.53
N TYR A 103 -3.34 -2.34 8.93
CA TYR A 103 -2.45 -3.43 8.56
C TYR A 103 -1.98 -4.23 9.78
N TYR A 104 -1.70 -3.59 10.91
CA TYR A 104 -1.23 -4.27 12.12
C TYR A 104 -2.33 -5.02 12.86
N PHE A 105 -3.51 -4.41 13.06
CA PHE A 105 -4.58 -4.97 13.90
C PHE A 105 -5.60 -5.80 13.12
N VAL A 106 -5.87 -5.47 11.85
CA VAL A 106 -6.98 -6.07 11.09
C VAL A 106 -6.43 -7.07 10.06
N ARG A 107 -6.33 -8.35 10.46
CA ARG A 107 -5.83 -9.43 9.59
C ARG A 107 -6.57 -9.53 8.24
N PRO A 108 -7.91 -9.40 8.15
CA PRO A 108 -8.61 -9.38 6.86
C PRO A 108 -8.15 -8.25 5.94
N TYR A 109 -7.91 -7.05 6.49
CA TYR A 109 -7.40 -5.91 5.74
C TYR A 109 -5.98 -6.16 5.24
N ARG A 110 -5.12 -6.73 6.09
CA ARG A 110 -3.77 -7.14 5.69
C ARG A 110 -3.80 -8.15 4.55
N GLN A 111 -4.63 -9.19 4.68
CA GLN A 111 -4.78 -10.21 3.63
C GLN A 111 -5.26 -9.59 2.32
N TRP A 112 -6.28 -8.74 2.36
CA TRP A 112 -6.76 -8.03 1.18
C TRP A 112 -5.66 -7.18 0.54
N SER A 113 -4.87 -6.47 1.36
CA SER A 113 -3.76 -5.63 0.91
C SER A 113 -2.71 -6.42 0.16
N GLU A 114 -2.17 -7.46 0.79
CA GLU A 114 -1.13 -8.32 0.22
C GLU A 114 -1.61 -9.06 -1.02
N VAL A 115 -2.81 -9.65 -0.99
CA VAL A 115 -3.37 -10.39 -2.14
C VAL A 115 -3.56 -9.47 -3.34
N LYS A 116 -4.10 -8.27 -3.14
CA LYS A 116 -4.25 -7.29 -4.22
C LYS A 116 -2.89 -6.83 -4.77
N ALA A 117 -1.92 -6.56 -3.90
CA ALA A 117 -0.58 -6.15 -4.29
C ALA A 117 0.13 -7.24 -5.12
N TYR A 118 0.10 -8.49 -4.67
CA TYR A 118 0.66 -9.62 -5.42
C TYR A 118 -0.07 -9.90 -6.73
N ARG A 119 -1.40 -9.75 -6.79
CA ARG A 119 -2.13 -9.86 -8.06
C ARG A 119 -1.67 -8.81 -9.08
N ILE A 120 -1.47 -7.56 -8.64
CA ILE A 120 -0.95 -6.48 -9.48
C ILE A 120 0.47 -6.80 -9.93
N GLN A 121 1.32 -7.25 -9.01
CA GLN A 121 2.68 -7.67 -9.30
C GLN A 121 2.71 -8.73 -10.40
N LEU A 122 1.95 -9.82 -10.24
CA LEU A 122 1.86 -10.90 -11.21
C LEU A 122 1.34 -10.42 -12.58
N ALA A 123 0.38 -9.50 -12.59
CA ALA A 123 -0.20 -8.97 -13.83
C ALA A 123 0.74 -8.02 -14.59
N ARG A 124 1.69 -7.38 -13.90
CA ARG A 124 2.56 -6.33 -14.47
C ARG A 124 4.03 -6.75 -14.63
N GLY A 125 4.48 -7.76 -13.90
CA GLY A 125 5.90 -8.13 -13.83
C GLY A 125 6.38 -9.15 -14.85
N GLY A 126 5.48 -9.80 -15.61
CA GLY A 126 5.88 -10.75 -16.66
C GLY A 126 6.65 -11.98 -16.14
N TYR A 127 6.44 -12.38 -14.88
CA TYR A 127 7.18 -13.49 -14.27
C TYR A 127 6.80 -14.84 -14.89
N GLY A 128 7.82 -15.64 -15.23
CA GLY A 128 7.63 -17.03 -15.69
C GLY A 128 7.14 -17.96 -14.58
N ASP A 129 7.63 -17.76 -13.35
CA ASP A 129 7.18 -18.50 -12.16
C ASP A 129 6.34 -17.60 -11.25
N LYS A 130 5.15 -18.07 -10.87
CA LYS A 130 4.23 -17.36 -9.94
C LYS A 130 4.29 -17.90 -8.52
N ARG A 131 5.06 -18.97 -8.28
CA ARG A 131 5.19 -19.64 -6.97
C ARG A 131 5.73 -18.71 -5.89
N PHE A 132 6.60 -17.75 -6.25
CA PHE A 132 7.13 -16.78 -5.30
C PHE A 132 6.02 -15.99 -4.57
N ALA A 133 4.94 -15.63 -5.27
CA ALA A 133 3.83 -14.87 -4.68
C ALA A 133 3.03 -15.73 -3.70
N VAL A 134 2.84 -17.03 -4.01
CA VAL A 134 2.21 -18.00 -3.11
C VAL A 134 3.04 -18.17 -1.85
N LEU A 135 4.35 -18.40 -1.99
CA LEU A 135 5.28 -18.54 -0.87
C LEU A 135 5.33 -17.27 -0.02
N ALA A 136 5.29 -16.10 -0.66
CA ALA A 136 5.27 -14.84 0.06
C ALA A 136 4.02 -14.69 0.92
N LEU A 137 2.81 -14.98 0.41
CA LEU A 137 1.57 -14.92 1.19
C LEU A 137 1.54 -15.90 2.39
N MET A 138 2.28 -16.99 2.30
CA MET A 138 2.44 -17.97 3.37
C MET A 138 3.49 -17.56 4.41
N HIS A 139 4.31 -16.54 4.13
CA HIS A 139 5.43 -16.18 4.98
C HIS A 139 4.98 -15.73 6.39
N PRO A 140 5.58 -16.25 7.48
CA PRO A 140 5.14 -15.96 8.84
C PRO A 140 5.12 -14.47 9.21
N LYS A 141 6.00 -13.65 8.59
CA LYS A 141 6.06 -12.20 8.86
C LYS A 141 4.77 -11.46 8.49
N TYR A 142 4.02 -11.93 7.49
CA TYR A 142 2.74 -11.32 7.16
C TYR A 142 1.62 -11.74 8.13
N ARG A 143 1.82 -12.80 8.94
CA ARG A 143 0.82 -13.35 9.88
C ARG A 143 -0.57 -13.53 9.25
N LEU A 144 -0.61 -13.91 7.97
CA LEU A 144 -1.85 -14.18 7.23
C LEU A 144 -2.40 -15.57 7.53
N ASN A 145 -1.55 -16.50 8.00
CA ASN A 145 -1.88 -17.89 8.30
C ASN A 145 -2.75 -18.51 7.18
N LEU A 146 -2.18 -18.47 5.97
CA LEU A 146 -2.75 -19.04 4.76
C LEU A 146 -2.06 -20.37 4.44
N THR A 147 -2.83 -21.31 3.93
CA THR A 147 -2.30 -22.55 3.34
C THR A 147 -1.99 -22.32 1.86
N ASP A 148 -1.17 -23.18 1.27
CA ASP A 148 -0.83 -23.14 -0.17
C ASP A 148 -2.09 -23.10 -1.05
N ILE A 149 -3.05 -24.00 -0.79
CA ILE A 149 -4.33 -24.06 -1.53
C ILE A 149 -5.11 -22.74 -1.41
N LYS A 150 -5.16 -22.15 -0.21
CA LYS A 150 -5.87 -20.88 0.01
C LYS A 150 -5.15 -19.71 -0.69
N ALA A 151 -3.83 -19.67 -0.62
CA ALA A 151 -3.02 -18.63 -1.25
C ALA A 151 -3.14 -18.67 -2.78
N LYS A 152 -3.03 -19.86 -3.39
CA LYS A 152 -3.26 -20.09 -4.83
C LYS A 152 -4.63 -19.60 -5.29
N ARG A 153 -5.69 -20.05 -4.59
CA ARG A 153 -7.06 -19.60 -4.83
C ARG A 153 -7.23 -18.08 -4.71
N LEU A 154 -6.60 -17.47 -3.70
CA LEU A 154 -6.62 -16.01 -3.53
C LEU A 154 -5.84 -15.29 -4.62
N LEU A 155 -4.79 -15.86 -5.19
CA LEU A 155 -4.03 -15.24 -6.28
C LEU A 155 -4.63 -15.51 -7.67
N GLY A 156 -5.48 -16.53 -7.80
CA GLY A 156 -6.02 -16.97 -9.10
C GLY A 156 -4.98 -17.69 -9.94
N VAL A 157 -4.10 -18.45 -9.27
CA VAL A 157 -3.00 -19.23 -9.88
C VAL A 157 -3.09 -20.69 -9.48
#